data_AF-A0A359BCX1-F1
#
_entry.id   AF-A0A359BCX1-F1
#
_cell.length_a   1.000
_cell.length_b   1.000
_cell.length_c   1.000
_cell.angle_alpha   90.00
_cell.angle_beta   90.00
_cell.angle_gamma   90.00
#
_symmetry.space_group_name_H-M   'P 1'
#
loop_
_entity.id
_entity.type
_entity.pdbx_description
1 polymer ?
#
loop_
_entity_poly.entity_id
_entity_poly.type
_entity_poly.pdbx_seq_one_letter_code
_entity_poly.pdbx_strand_id
1 'polypeptide(L)'
;MSLYFTRHGETDYNKEYVIQGSIDASLNEKGFNQAKELAKKIKDLNISTIYCSPLLRAKQTAHEIEKVLNIKSIIDTRLREENYGDLEGVSRLDESYLKQRERFAYSYPNGESYLKVAARVYSFLDSIKEEAKNKNILVVAHGGMSRVVNSYFHDMENDEFIKFSIHNCELVKYDF
;
A
#
# COMPACT_ATOMS: atom_id res chain seq x y z
N MET A 1 13.90 3.78 15.54
CA MET A 1 13.78 4.10 14.10
C MET A 1 12.34 3.92 13.65
N SER A 2 12.05 4.20 12.38
CA SER A 2 10.69 4.43 11.90
C SER A 2 10.36 3.59 10.68
N LEU A 3 9.08 3.23 10.56
CA LEU A 3 8.49 2.66 9.36
C LEU A 3 7.94 3.79 8.49
N TYR A 4 8.43 3.89 7.27
CA TYR A 4 7.85 4.72 6.23
C TYR A 4 7.00 3.85 5.32
N PHE A 5 5.77 4.27 5.05
CA PHE A 5 4.86 3.60 4.16
C PHE A 5 4.47 4.54 3.02
N THR A 6 4.52 4.04 1.79
CA THR A 6 4.03 4.76 0.62
C THR A 6 3.15 3.87 -0.24
N ARG A 7 2.09 4.48 -0.78
CA ARG A 7 1.31 3.88 -1.87
C ARG A 7 2.07 4.04 -3.18
N HIS A 8 1.92 3.07 -4.08
CA HIS A 8 2.42 3.17 -5.45
C HIS A 8 1.95 4.46 -6.17
N GLY A 9 2.69 4.86 -7.22
CA GLY A 9 2.31 5.96 -8.10
C GLY A 9 0.99 5.73 -8.84
N GLU A 10 0.43 6.77 -9.45
CA GLU A 10 -0.82 6.69 -10.20
C GLU A 10 -0.77 5.67 -11.37
N THR A 11 -1.88 4.96 -11.57
CA THR A 11 -2.17 4.13 -12.76
C THR A 11 -3.41 4.68 -13.46
N ASP A 12 -3.69 4.25 -14.69
CA ASP A 12 -4.91 4.70 -15.40
C ASP A 12 -6.19 4.30 -14.68
N TYR A 13 -6.21 3.13 -14.03
CA TYR A 13 -7.29 2.72 -13.14
C TYR A 13 -7.48 3.66 -11.94
N ASN A 14 -6.42 4.28 -11.41
CA ASN A 14 -6.59 5.31 -10.37
C ASN A 14 -7.26 6.56 -10.92
N LYS A 15 -6.82 7.01 -12.09
CA LYS A 15 -7.39 8.18 -12.78
C LYS A 15 -8.87 7.99 -13.12
N GLU A 16 -9.25 6.77 -13.46
CA GLU A 16 -10.64 6.39 -13.81
C GLU A 16 -11.47 5.96 -12.60
N TYR A 17 -10.94 6.05 -11.38
CA TYR A 17 -11.59 5.60 -10.14
C TYR A 17 -12.01 4.12 -10.17
N VAL A 18 -11.24 3.26 -10.83
CA VAL A 18 -11.51 1.82 -10.93
C VAL A 18 -10.76 1.03 -9.84
N ILE A 19 -11.44 0.02 -9.30
CA ILE A 19 -10.88 -0.93 -8.33
C ILE A 19 -9.89 -1.84 -9.03
N GLN A 20 -8.62 -1.81 -8.59
CA GLN A 20 -7.56 -2.64 -9.19
C GLN A 20 -7.41 -3.99 -8.50
N GLY A 21 -7.34 -4.00 -7.16
CA GLY A 21 -7.00 -5.21 -6.40
C GLY A 21 -5.76 -5.91 -6.95
N SER A 22 -5.96 -7.13 -7.42
CA SER A 22 -4.96 -8.03 -7.99
C SER A 22 -4.60 -7.74 -9.46
N ILE A 23 -5.34 -6.90 -10.17
CA ILE A 23 -5.00 -6.49 -11.55
C ILE A 23 -3.59 -5.90 -11.57
N ASP A 24 -2.71 -6.48 -12.39
CA ASP A 24 -1.29 -6.11 -12.43
C ASP A 24 -1.01 -4.92 -13.37
N ALA A 25 -1.65 -3.78 -13.08
CA ALA A 25 -1.51 -2.56 -13.86
C ALA A 25 -0.13 -1.91 -13.70
N SER A 26 0.34 -1.27 -14.78
CA SER A 26 1.53 -0.41 -14.80
C SER A 26 1.20 0.99 -14.26
N LEU A 27 2.21 1.68 -13.74
CA LEU A 27 2.18 3.13 -13.56
C LEU A 27 1.92 3.84 -14.90
N ASN A 28 1.19 4.94 -14.84
CA ASN A 28 1.11 5.89 -15.94
C ASN A 28 2.24 6.94 -15.83
N GLU A 29 2.32 7.87 -16.79
CA GLU A 29 3.37 8.91 -16.82
C GLU A 29 3.41 9.72 -15.51
N LYS A 30 2.23 10.10 -15.01
CA LYS A 30 2.11 10.84 -13.74
C LYS A 30 2.60 10.00 -12.56
N GLY A 31 2.30 8.71 -12.53
CA GLY A 31 2.79 7.77 -11.52
C GLY A 31 4.31 7.63 -11.51
N PHE A 32 4.94 7.56 -12.68
CA PHE A 32 6.41 7.56 -12.77
C PHE A 32 7.02 8.86 -12.24
N ASN A 33 6.43 10.02 -12.58
CA ASN A 33 6.90 11.31 -12.09
C ASN A 33 6.72 11.42 -10.56
N GLN A 34 5.58 10.98 -10.03
CA GLN A 34 5.34 10.90 -8.58
C GLN A 34 6.39 10.06 -7.86
N ALA A 35 6.73 8.88 -8.40
CA ALA A 35 7.74 8.00 -7.81
C ALA A 35 9.14 8.63 -7.79
N LYS A 36 9.53 9.31 -8.88
CA LYS A 36 10.81 10.03 -8.97
C LYS A 36 10.88 11.20 -7.98
N GLU A 37 9.81 11.97 -7.83
CA GLU A 37 9.78 13.08 -6.87
C GLU A 37 9.80 12.59 -5.43
N LEU A 38 9.08 11.50 -5.13
CA LEU A 38 9.17 10.84 -3.83
C LEU A 38 10.60 10.38 -3.53
N ALA A 39 11.26 9.73 -4.49
CA ALA A 39 12.64 9.27 -4.35
C ALA A 39 13.61 10.41 -3.96
N LYS A 40 13.47 11.57 -4.61
CA LYS A 40 14.26 12.77 -4.25
C LYS A 40 13.93 13.29 -2.86
N LYS A 41 12.65 13.31 -2.48
CA LYS A 41 12.17 13.80 -1.18
C LYS A 41 12.71 12.98 0.00
N ILE A 42 12.87 11.67 -0.20
CA ILE A 42 13.24 10.75 0.89
C ILE A 42 14.73 10.42 0.97
N LYS A 43 15.56 11.00 0.09
CA LYS A 43 17.00 10.69 -0.01
C LYS A 43 17.76 10.86 1.31
N ASP A 44 17.37 11.84 2.12
CA ASP A 44 18.05 12.20 3.37
C ASP A 44 17.42 11.52 4.60
N LEU A 45 16.42 10.64 4.41
CA LEU A 45 15.77 9.92 5.51
C LEU A 45 16.57 8.72 6.02
N ASN A 46 17.76 8.45 5.46
CA ASN A 46 18.61 7.32 5.85
C ASN A 46 17.85 5.97 5.84
N ILE A 47 16.96 5.79 4.85
CA ILE A 47 16.28 4.52 4.62
C ILE A 47 17.36 3.47 4.34
N SER A 48 17.31 2.34 5.03
CA SER A 48 18.30 1.25 4.85
C SER A 48 17.71 0.03 4.15
N THR A 49 16.39 -0.14 4.24
CA THR A 49 15.69 -1.33 3.74
C THR A 49 14.41 -0.88 3.03
N ILE A 50 14.16 -1.45 1.85
CA ILE A 50 12.92 -1.22 1.10
C ILE A 50 12.21 -2.56 0.97
N TYR A 51 10.96 -2.65 1.45
CA TYR A 51 10.05 -3.74 1.14
C TYR A 51 9.03 -3.28 0.11
N CYS A 52 8.66 -4.18 -0.81
CA CYS A 52 7.74 -3.85 -1.88
C CYS A 52 6.76 -4.98 -2.14
N SER A 53 5.52 -4.61 -2.44
CA SER A 53 4.53 -5.52 -3.03
C SER A 53 5.03 -6.14 -4.34
N PRO A 54 4.64 -7.39 -4.67
CA PRO A 54 5.00 -8.02 -5.93
C PRO A 54 4.28 -7.45 -7.16
N LEU A 55 3.21 -6.67 -6.98
CA LEU A 55 2.45 -6.06 -8.08
C LEU A 55 3.26 -4.97 -8.79
N LEU A 56 3.16 -4.92 -10.12
CA LEU A 56 3.95 -4.14 -11.06
C LEU A 56 4.02 -2.66 -10.69
N ARG A 57 2.88 -2.01 -10.45
CA ARG A 57 2.81 -0.60 -10.01
C ARG A 57 3.65 -0.31 -8.75
N ALA A 58 3.67 -1.22 -7.79
CA ALA A 58 4.49 -1.07 -6.59
C ALA A 58 5.97 -1.29 -6.92
N LYS A 59 6.31 -2.35 -7.69
CA LYS A 59 7.68 -2.62 -8.15
C LYS A 59 8.27 -1.47 -8.96
N GLN A 60 7.50 -0.87 -9.87
CA GLN A 60 7.90 0.29 -10.66
C GLN A 60 8.13 1.53 -9.77
N THR A 61 7.25 1.75 -8.79
CA THR A 61 7.43 2.84 -7.82
C THR A 61 8.71 2.63 -7.01
N ALA A 62 8.90 1.43 -6.47
CA ALA A 62 10.11 1.06 -5.73
C ALA A 62 11.34 1.23 -6.62
N HIS A 63 11.31 0.77 -7.87
CA HIS A 63 12.42 0.87 -8.80
C HIS A 63 12.92 2.31 -9.04
N GLU A 64 12.02 3.29 -9.17
CA GLU A 64 12.43 4.69 -9.26
C GLU A 64 13.10 5.19 -7.98
N ILE A 65 12.67 4.67 -6.82
CA ILE A 65 13.29 4.96 -5.51
C ILE A 65 14.67 4.28 -5.39
N GLU A 66 14.80 3.02 -5.82
CA GLU A 66 16.07 2.28 -5.79
C GLU A 66 17.18 3.02 -6.54
N LYS A 67 16.85 3.66 -7.69
CA LYS A 67 17.81 4.43 -8.49
C LYS A 67 18.44 5.58 -7.72
N VAL A 68 17.70 6.20 -6.81
CA VAL A 68 18.16 7.36 -6.03
C VAL A 68 18.83 6.91 -4.73
N LEU A 69 18.25 5.94 -4.03
CA LEU A 69 18.75 5.49 -2.74
C LEU A 69 19.89 4.46 -2.85
N ASN A 70 20.07 3.84 -4.03
CA ASN A 70 21.00 2.74 -4.26
C ASN A 70 20.77 1.54 -3.31
N ILE A 71 19.50 1.24 -3.04
CA ILE A 71 19.07 0.12 -2.19
C ILE A 71 18.11 -0.74 -3.01
N LYS A 72 18.33 -2.06 -3.03
CA LYS A 72 17.43 -2.99 -3.70
C LYS A 72 16.24 -3.33 -2.82
N SER A 73 15.05 -3.34 -3.41
CA SER A 73 13.82 -3.70 -2.71
C SER A 73 13.70 -5.22 -2.53
N ILE A 74 13.17 -5.60 -1.37
CA ILE A 74 12.80 -6.97 -1.02
C ILE A 74 11.32 -7.14 -1.33
N ILE A 75 10.99 -8.12 -2.17
CA ILE A 75 9.60 -8.42 -2.51
C ILE A 75 8.97 -9.27 -1.42
N ASP A 76 7.84 -8.80 -0.87
CA ASP A 76 7.05 -9.56 0.11
C ASP A 76 5.60 -9.70 -0.37
N THR A 77 5.13 -10.94 -0.52
CA THR A 77 3.78 -11.24 -1.04
C THR A 77 2.67 -10.82 -0.09
N ARG A 78 2.96 -10.67 1.21
CA ARG A 78 2.00 -10.18 2.21
C ARG A 78 1.61 -8.72 1.99
N LEU A 79 2.40 -7.97 1.21
CA LEU A 79 2.17 -6.56 0.86
C LEU A 79 1.25 -6.37 -0.37
N ARG A 80 0.73 -7.44 -1.00
CA ARG A 80 -0.25 -7.31 -2.09
C ARG A 80 -1.46 -6.47 -1.68
N GLU A 81 -2.11 -5.83 -2.65
CA GLU A 81 -3.37 -5.11 -2.38
C GLU A 81 -4.45 -6.06 -1.86
N GLU A 82 -5.47 -5.52 -1.20
CA GLU A 82 -6.73 -6.23 -0.96
C GLU A 82 -7.23 -6.87 -2.26
N ASN A 83 -7.48 -8.18 -2.23
CA ASN A 83 -8.12 -8.86 -3.35
C ASN A 83 -9.62 -8.53 -3.34
N TYR A 84 -10.07 -7.75 -4.32
CA TYR A 84 -11.47 -7.34 -4.41
C TYR A 84 -12.34 -8.35 -5.16
N GLY A 85 -11.74 -9.42 -5.70
CA GLY A 85 -12.43 -10.50 -6.39
C GLY A 85 -13.28 -9.96 -7.54
N ASP A 86 -14.57 -10.30 -7.56
CA ASP A 86 -15.50 -9.90 -8.63
C ASP A 86 -15.75 -8.38 -8.72
N LEU A 87 -15.27 -7.59 -7.74
CA LEU A 87 -15.33 -6.12 -7.78
C LEU A 87 -14.11 -5.47 -8.45
N GLU A 88 -13.11 -6.24 -8.86
CA GLU A 88 -12.00 -5.71 -9.66
C GLU A 88 -12.50 -5.27 -11.04
N GLY A 89 -12.08 -4.09 -11.51
CA GLY A 89 -12.59 -3.47 -12.74
C GLY A 89 -13.88 -2.67 -12.55
N VAL A 90 -14.51 -2.72 -11.37
CA VAL A 90 -15.69 -1.90 -11.04
C VAL A 90 -15.27 -0.51 -10.57
N SER A 91 -16.13 0.49 -10.78
CA SER A 91 -15.94 1.84 -10.26
C SER A 91 -15.92 1.85 -8.73
N ARG A 92 -15.01 2.62 -8.13
CA ARG A 92 -14.96 2.89 -6.68
C ARG A 92 -16.14 3.71 -6.18
N LEU A 93 -16.91 4.31 -7.09
CA LEU A 93 -18.13 5.05 -6.79
C LEU A 93 -19.37 4.15 -6.86
N ASP A 94 -19.22 2.88 -7.20
CA ASP A 94 -20.33 1.93 -7.27
C ASP A 94 -20.92 1.66 -5.87
N GLU A 95 -22.24 1.78 -5.75
CA GLU A 95 -22.95 1.62 -4.47
C GLU A 95 -22.77 0.23 -3.87
N SER A 96 -22.67 -0.81 -4.70
CA SER A 96 -22.49 -2.19 -4.23
C SER A 96 -21.11 -2.36 -3.57
N TYR A 97 -20.07 -1.73 -4.12
CA TYR A 97 -18.76 -1.67 -3.49
C TYR A 97 -18.80 -0.87 -2.19
N LEU A 98 -19.40 0.33 -2.22
CA LEU A 98 -19.49 1.22 -1.06
C LEU A 98 -20.21 0.58 0.13
N LYS A 99 -21.23 -0.24 -0.13
CA LYS A 99 -21.93 -1.00 0.93
C LYS A 99 -21.14 -2.21 1.41
N GLN A 100 -20.40 -2.88 0.52
CA GLN A 100 -19.64 -4.08 0.88
C GLN A 100 -18.38 -3.76 1.69
N ARG A 101 -17.71 -2.64 1.41
CA ARG A 101 -16.50 -2.19 2.14
C ARG A 101 -16.76 -1.83 3.61
N GLU A 102 -18.01 -1.76 4.06
CA GLU A 102 -18.35 -1.58 5.47
C GLU A 102 -18.30 -2.90 6.26
N ARG A 103 -18.14 -4.05 5.58
CA ARG A 103 -18.25 -5.38 6.18
C ARG A 103 -16.87 -6.00 6.46
N PHE A 104 -16.42 -5.95 7.70
CA PHE A 104 -15.02 -6.29 8.03
C PHE A 104 -14.70 -7.78 7.93
N ALA A 105 -15.64 -8.63 8.35
CA ALA A 105 -15.50 -10.08 8.35
C ALA A 105 -16.00 -10.74 7.06
N TYR A 106 -16.44 -9.97 6.06
CA TYR A 106 -16.98 -10.48 4.81
C TYR A 106 -15.90 -10.47 3.72
N SER A 107 -15.69 -11.60 3.05
CA SER A 107 -14.88 -11.62 1.83
C SER A 107 -15.77 -11.27 0.65
N TYR A 108 -15.33 -10.36 -0.22
CA TYR A 108 -15.98 -10.19 -1.52
C TYR A 108 -16.02 -11.53 -2.27
N PRO A 109 -16.98 -11.75 -3.18
CA PRO A 109 -16.97 -12.92 -4.05
C PRO A 109 -15.59 -13.08 -4.74
N ASN A 110 -14.96 -14.24 -4.59
CA ASN A 110 -13.59 -14.54 -5.06
C ASN A 110 -12.47 -13.61 -4.50
N GLY A 111 -12.77 -12.85 -3.44
CA GLY A 111 -11.89 -11.86 -2.83
C GLY A 111 -11.44 -12.17 -1.40
N GLU A 112 -10.93 -11.15 -0.73
CA GLU A 112 -10.50 -11.17 0.68
C GLU A 112 -11.44 -10.33 1.57
N SER A 113 -11.43 -10.61 2.87
CA SER A 113 -12.03 -9.73 3.88
C SER A 113 -10.94 -8.87 4.52
N TYR A 114 -11.33 -7.77 5.19
CA TYR A 114 -10.38 -6.98 5.96
C TYR A 114 -9.64 -7.80 7.03
N LEU A 115 -10.29 -8.78 7.66
CA LEU A 115 -9.64 -9.68 8.62
C LEU A 115 -8.51 -10.51 7.99
N LYS A 116 -8.69 -11.00 6.75
CA LYS A 116 -7.65 -11.74 6.04
C LYS A 116 -6.49 -10.83 5.63
N VAL A 117 -6.79 -9.62 5.17
CA VAL A 117 -5.77 -8.60 4.87
C VAL A 117 -4.99 -8.24 6.13
N ALA A 118 -5.66 -7.98 7.25
CA ALA A 118 -5.04 -7.71 8.55
C ALA A 118 -4.11 -8.84 8.98
N ALA A 119 -4.55 -10.09 8.90
CA ALA A 119 -3.70 -11.23 9.28
C ALA A 119 -2.35 -11.25 8.54
N ARG A 120 -2.35 -11.07 7.21
CA ARG A 120 -1.09 -11.07 6.43
C ARG A 120 -0.27 -9.80 6.62
N VAL A 121 -0.91 -8.64 6.74
CA VAL A 121 -0.21 -7.35 6.89
C VAL A 121 0.39 -7.23 8.28
N TYR A 122 -0.32 -7.64 9.33
CA TYR A 122 0.18 -7.59 10.70
C TYR A 122 1.33 -8.58 10.86
N SER A 123 1.22 -9.79 10.29
CA SER A 123 2.34 -10.73 10.22
C SER A 123 3.59 -10.13 9.55
N PHE A 124 3.41 -9.32 8.50
CA PHE A 124 4.52 -8.60 7.88
C PHE A 124 5.12 -7.55 8.82
N LEU A 125 4.28 -6.68 9.40
CA LEU A 125 4.71 -5.61 10.31
C LEU A 125 5.44 -6.17 11.53
N ASP A 126 4.91 -7.22 12.15
CA ASP A 126 5.54 -7.92 13.28
C ASP A 126 6.91 -8.49 12.88
N SER A 127 7.04 -9.05 11.66
CA SER A 127 8.30 -9.64 11.20
C SER A 127 9.43 -8.63 10.97
N ILE A 128 9.10 -7.34 10.76
CA ILE A 128 10.08 -6.27 10.55
C ILE A 128 10.23 -5.34 11.77
N LYS A 129 9.45 -5.54 12.84
CA LYS A 129 9.40 -4.65 14.00
C LYS A 129 10.76 -4.44 14.66
N GLU A 130 11.50 -5.52 14.93
CA GLU A 130 12.83 -5.43 15.55
C GLU A 130 13.87 -4.78 14.63
N GLU A 131 13.75 -4.98 13.32
CA GLU A 131 14.58 -4.27 12.35
C GLU A 131 14.26 -2.77 12.37
N ALA A 132 12.97 -2.42 12.35
CA ALA A 132 12.49 -1.04 12.33
C ALA A 132 12.79 -0.25 13.60
N LYS A 133 13.09 -0.92 14.73
CA LYS A 133 13.62 -0.25 15.93
C LYS A 133 15.02 0.32 15.70
N ASN A 134 15.79 -0.34 14.84
CA ASN A 134 17.22 -0.09 14.60
C ASN A 134 17.53 0.47 13.20
N LYS A 135 16.53 0.61 12.33
CA LYS A 135 16.69 1.04 10.94
C LYS A 135 15.45 1.74 10.41
N ASN A 136 15.63 2.74 9.53
CA ASN A 136 14.51 3.33 8.80
C ASN A 136 14.14 2.42 7.63
N ILE A 137 12.91 1.92 7.65
CA ILE A 137 12.41 0.98 6.64
C ILE A 137 11.38 1.71 5.76
N LEU A 138 11.45 1.52 4.45
CA LEU A 138 10.41 1.95 3.52
C LEU A 138 9.59 0.76 3.04
N VAL A 139 8.27 0.89 3.04
CA VAL A 139 7.32 -0.06 2.48
C VAL A 139 6.57 0.58 1.32
N VAL A 140 6.68 -0.02 0.13
CA VAL A 140 5.97 0.41 -1.09
C VAL A 140 4.84 -0.56 -1.40
N ALA A 141 3.60 -0.14 -1.18
CA ALA A 141 2.41 -0.98 -1.34
C ALA A 141 1.20 -0.19 -1.90
N HIS A 142 0.02 -0.29 -1.27
CA HIS A 142 -1.25 0.09 -1.90
C HIS A 142 -2.18 0.89 -1.00
N GLY A 143 -3.18 1.52 -1.62
CA GLY A 143 -4.14 2.38 -0.91
C GLY A 143 -5.17 1.61 -0.09
N GLY A 144 -5.71 0.49 -0.61
CA GLY A 144 -6.72 -0.31 0.09
C GLY A 144 -6.18 -0.85 1.40
N MET A 145 -5.00 -1.48 1.37
CA MET A 145 -4.36 -2.03 2.57
C MET A 145 -3.70 -0.98 3.48
N SER A 146 -3.60 0.30 3.08
CA SER A 146 -3.01 1.35 3.93
C SER A 146 -3.80 1.60 5.23
N ARG A 147 -5.12 1.41 5.21
CA ARG A 147 -5.96 1.51 6.42
C ARG A 147 -5.67 0.41 7.44
N VAL A 148 -5.35 -0.79 6.94
CA VAL A 148 -4.91 -1.91 7.77
C VAL A 148 -3.55 -1.61 8.37
N VAL A 149 -2.62 -1.03 7.60
CA VAL A 149 -1.34 -0.58 8.17
C VAL A 149 -1.58 0.47 9.26
N ASN A 150 -2.44 1.46 9.02
CA ASN A 150 -2.73 2.50 10.01
C ASN A 150 -3.36 1.94 11.29
N SER A 151 -4.28 0.98 11.19
CA SER A 151 -4.93 0.35 12.35
C SER A 151 -3.99 -0.53 13.19
N TYR A 152 -2.81 -0.87 12.69
CA TYR A 152 -1.79 -1.54 13.50
C TYR A 152 -1.16 -0.58 14.53
N PHE A 153 -1.05 0.70 14.19
CA PHE A 153 -0.34 1.71 14.99
C PHE A 153 -1.29 2.61 15.80
N HIS A 154 -2.55 2.69 15.40
CA HIS A 154 -3.52 3.61 16.00
C HIS A 154 -4.85 2.89 16.22
N ASP A 155 -5.48 3.15 17.35
CA ASP A 155 -6.90 2.85 17.52
C ASP A 155 -7.72 3.72 16.56
N MET A 156 -8.75 3.14 15.95
CA MET A 156 -9.57 3.81 14.95
C MET A 156 -11.03 3.44 15.18
N GLU A 157 -11.93 4.41 15.01
CA GLU A 157 -13.35 4.11 14.84
C GLU A 157 -13.59 3.44 13.48
N ASN A 158 -14.66 2.66 13.34
CA ASN A 158 -14.96 1.93 12.11
C ASN A 158 -15.08 2.87 10.89
N ASP A 159 -15.69 4.03 11.09
CA ASP A 159 -15.84 5.07 10.07
C ASP A 159 -14.50 5.64 9.60
N GLU A 160 -13.58 5.86 10.53
CA GLU A 160 -12.23 6.35 10.25
C GLU A 160 -11.45 5.30 9.48
N PHE A 161 -11.51 4.04 9.91
CA PHE A 161 -10.87 2.91 9.24
C PHE A 161 -11.33 2.78 7.79
N ILE A 162 -12.66 2.81 7.55
CA ILE A 162 -13.22 2.68 6.21
C ILE A 162 -12.77 3.84 5.33
N LYS A 163 -12.81 5.08 5.83
CA LYS A 163 -12.48 6.30 5.06
C LYS A 163 -10.98 6.47 4.84
N PHE A 164 -10.14 5.86 5.66
CA PHE A 164 -8.69 6.01 5.55
C PHE A 164 -8.16 5.46 4.22
N SER A 165 -7.39 6.31 3.56
CA SER A 165 -6.58 6.00 2.39
C SER A 165 -5.53 7.10 2.26
N ILE A 166 -4.38 6.74 1.71
CA ILE A 166 -3.35 7.70 1.32
C ILE A 166 -3.33 7.90 -0.19
N HIS A 167 -2.84 9.06 -0.63
CA HIS A 167 -2.68 9.42 -2.04
C HIS A 167 -1.51 8.65 -2.69
N ASN A 168 -1.47 8.63 -4.02
CA ASN A 168 -0.37 7.99 -4.76
C ASN A 168 0.98 8.68 -4.43
N CYS A 169 1.98 7.87 -4.08
CA CYS A 169 3.30 8.32 -3.58
C CYS A 169 3.25 9.27 -2.35
N GLU A 170 2.16 9.27 -1.60
CA GLU A 170 2.14 9.88 -0.27
C GLU A 170 2.97 9.04 0.70
N LEU A 171 3.84 9.71 1.47
CA LEU A 171 4.69 9.07 2.47
C LEU A 171 4.12 9.31 3.87
N VAL A 172 3.81 8.22 4.57
CA VAL A 172 3.39 8.25 5.97
C VAL A 172 4.47 7.60 6.83
N LYS A 173 4.70 8.18 8.01
CA LYS A 173 5.68 7.69 9.00
C LYS A 173 4.93 7.09 10.19
N TYR A 174 5.37 5.91 10.62
CA TYR A 174 4.94 5.25 11.84
C TYR A 174 6.16 4.93 12.71
N ASP A 175 5.95 4.89 14.03
CA ASP A 175 6.95 4.48 15.01
C ASP A 175 6.41 3.24 15.77
N PHE A 176 7.26 2.24 15.97
CA PHE A 176 6.92 0.91 16.53
C PHE A 176 6.97 0.83 18.06
#